data_AF-A0AAV4ICU6-F1
#
_entry.id   AF-A0AAV4ICU6-F1
#
_cell.length_a   1.000
_cell.length_b   1.000
_cell.length_c   1.000
_cell.angle_alpha   90.00
_cell.angle_beta   90.00
_cell.angle_gamma   90.00
#
_symmetry.space_group_name_H-M   'P 1'
#
loop_
_entity.id
_entity.type
_entity.pdbx_description
1 polymer ?
#
loop_
_entity_poly.entity_id
_entity_poly.type
_entity_poly.pdbx_seq_one_letter_code
_entity_poly.pdbx_strand_id
1 'polypeptide(L)' 'MLPDCEGSEDEIQASVVKTVREVVGPVAAFRQIVIVPKLPKTRSGKVARSSISSMAAGKPYK' A
#
# COMPACT_ATOMS: atom_id res chain seq x y z
N MET A 1 16.04 3.34 5.83
CA MET A 1 16.40 3.33 4.40
C MET A 1 15.49 2.30 3.75
N LEU A 2 14.47 2.73 3.00
CA LEU A 2 13.62 1.79 2.27
C LEU A 2 14.49 1.23 1.14
N PRO A 3 14.58 -0.11 0.99
CA PRO A 3 15.34 -0.70 -0.10
C PRO A 3 14.77 -0.20 -1.43
N ASP A 4 15.68 0.05 -2.36
CA ASP A 4 15.47 0.81 -3.57
C ASP A 4 14.21 0.34 -4.32
N CYS A 5 13.22 1.22 -4.45
CA CYS A 5 12.01 1.01 -5.26
C CYS A 5 12.33 1.08 -6.76
N GLU A 6 13.53 0.68 -7.17
CA GLU A 6 14.04 0.72 -8.53
C GLU A 6 13.93 -0.68 -9.12
N GLY A 7 12.94 -0.89 -9.98
CA GLY A 7 12.64 -2.19 -10.56
C GLY A 7 11.28 -2.20 -11.27
N SER A 8 10.97 -3.31 -11.91
CA SER A 8 9.64 -3.56 -12.46
C SER A 8 8.58 -3.61 -11.35
N GLU A 9 7.32 -3.34 -11.69
CA GLU A 9 6.22 -3.33 -10.70
C GLU A 9 6.13 -4.65 -9.92
N ASP A 10 6.42 -5.77 -10.57
CA ASP A 10 6.39 -7.11 -9.98
C ASP A 10 7.51 -7.33 -8.94
N GLU A 11 8.72 -6.83 -9.21
CA GLU A 11 9.85 -6.92 -8.27
C GLU A 11 9.59 -6.10 -7.01
N ILE A 12 9.01 -4.91 -7.17
CA ILE A 12 8.60 -4.05 -6.05
C ILE A 12 7.52 -4.76 -5.22
N GLN A 13 6.52 -5.37 -5.84
CA GLN A 13 5.50 -6.11 -5.12
C GLN A 13 6.09 -7.29 -4.34
N ALA A 14 6.94 -8.09 -4.99
CA ALA A 14 7.55 -9.26 -4.37
C ALA A 14 8.44 -8.90 -3.16
N SER A 15 9.24 -7.83 -3.27
CA SER A 15 10.11 -7.38 -2.18
C SER A 15 9.30 -6.91 -0.97
N VAL A 16 8.22 -6.14 -1.18
CA VAL A 16 7.36 -5.66 -0.10
C VAL A 16 6.63 -6.82 0.59
N VAL A 17 6.12 -7.81 -0.15
CA VAL A 17 5.51 -9.01 0.46
C VAL A 17 6.51 -9.74 1.34
N LYS A 18 7.75 -9.93 0.86
CA LYS A 18 8.80 -10.60 1.62
C LYS A 18 9.09 -9.86 2.93
N THR A 19 9.31 -8.55 2.87
CA THR A 19 9.56 -7.73 4.06
C THR A 19 8.40 -7.79 5.07
N VAL A 20 7.15 -7.70 4.60
CA VAL A 20 5.99 -7.78 5.51
C VAL A 20 5.91 -9.16 6.18
N ARG A 21 6.19 -10.25 5.45
CA ARG A 21 6.20 -11.60 6.02
C ARG A 21 7.34 -11.81 7.02
N GLU A 22 8.50 -11.21 6.80
CA GLU A 22 9.63 -11.28 7.73
C GLU A 22 9.38 -10.47 9.01
N VAL A 23 8.82 -9.26 8.89
CA VAL A 23 8.64 -8.33 10.03
C VAL A 23 7.38 -8.63 10.84
N VAL A 24 6.26 -8.92 10.17
CA VAL A 24 4.95 -9.15 10.83
C VAL A 24 4.66 -10.64 11.02
N GLY A 25 5.28 -11.50 10.20
CA GLY A 25 5.05 -12.93 10.21
C GLY A 25 3.95 -13.39 9.24
N PRO A 26 3.71 -14.71 9.15
CA PRO A 26 2.77 -15.31 8.21
C PRO A 26 1.30 -14.97 8.49
N VAL A 27 0.98 -14.34 9.62
CA VAL A 27 -0.38 -13.90 9.99
C VAL A 27 -0.85 -12.69 9.17
N ALA A 28 0.07 -11.90 8.62
CA ALA A 28 -0.28 -10.79 7.75
C ALA A 28 -0.73 -11.34 6.39
N ALA A 29 -2.05 -11.40 6.17
CA ALA A 29 -2.66 -11.75 4.88
C ALA A 29 -2.45 -10.63 3.84
N PHE A 30 -1.20 -10.24 3.61
CA PHE A 30 -0.78 -9.21 2.67
C PHE A 30 -0.70 -9.81 1.26
N ARG A 31 -1.77 -9.65 0.47
CA ARG A 31 -1.96 -10.32 -0.83
C ARG A 31 -2.18 -9.37 -2.00
N GLN A 32 -2.70 -8.18 -1.76
CA GLN A 32 -3.02 -7.22 -2.81
C GLN A 32 -2.16 -5.97 -2.61
N ILE A 33 -1.46 -5.58 -3.67
CA ILE A 33 -0.60 -4.40 -3.71
C ILE A 33 -0.94 -3.65 -4.98
N VAL A 34 -1.08 -2.33 -4.85
CA VAL A 34 -1.31 -1.45 -5.99
C VAL A 34 -0.32 -0.31 -5.89
N ILE A 35 0.47 -0.15 -6.94
CA ILE A 35 1.40 0.97 -7.05
C ILE A 35 0.62 2.17 -7.57
N VAL A 36 0.75 3.30 -6.88
CA VAL A 36 0.07 4.54 -7.25
C VAL A 36 1.09 5.69 -7.25
N PRO A 37 0.95 6.66 -8.17
CA PRO A 37 1.87 7.80 -8.23
C PRO A 37 1.73 8.72 -7.02
N LYS A 38 0.55 8.78 -6.40
CA LYS A 38 0.30 9.63 -5.24
C LYS A 38 -0.87 9.12 -4.40
N LEU A 39 -0.73 9.26 -3.09
CA LEU A 39 -1.83 9.01 -2.15
C LEU A 39 -2.68 10.27 -1.92
N PRO A 40 -4.02 10.13 -1.82
CA PRO A 40 -4.88 11.23 -1.45
C PRO A 40 -4.57 11.67 -0.02
N LYS A 41 -4.27 12.96 0.14
CA LYS A 41 -3.91 13.59 1.40
C LYS A 41 -4.81 14.78 1.68
N THR A 42 -5.09 15.03 2.96
CA THR A 42 -5.82 16.23 3.40
C THR A 42 -4.91 17.47 3.32
N ARG A 43 -5.48 18.68 3.46
CA ARG A 43 -4.70 19.93 3.54
C ARG A 43 -3.63 19.92 4.64
N SER A 44 -3.79 19.08 5.67
CA SER A 44 -2.82 18.87 6.74
C SER A 44 -1.75 17.81 6.42
N GLY A 45 -1.81 17.17 5.24
CA GLY A 45 -0.87 16.13 4.81
C GLY A 45 -1.20 14.72 5.29
N LYS A 46 -2.27 14.52 6.08
CA LYS A 46 -2.69 13.18 6.54
C LYS A 46 -3.24 12.37 5.37
N VAL A 47 -2.86 11.09 5.29
CA VAL A 47 -3.39 10.16 4.28
C VAL A 47 -4.86 9.86 4.57
N ALA A 48 -5.72 10.06 3.59
CA ALA A 48 -7.16 9.84 3.70
C ALA A 48 -7.54 8.35 3.61
N ARG A 49 -7.10 7.54 4.58
CA ARG A 49 -7.30 6.08 4.57
C ARG A 49 -8.76 5.64 4.51
N SER A 50 -9.67 6.39 5.14
CA SER A 50 -11.11 6.10 5.09
C SER A 50 -11.64 6.15 3.66
N SER A 51 -11.34 7.23 2.93
CA SER A 51 -11.76 7.40 1.54
C SER A 51 -11.12 6.32 0.64
N ILE A 52 -9.84 5.95 0.88
CA ILE A 52 -9.19 4.84 0.17
C ILE A 52 -9.91 3.51 0.42
N SER A 53 -10.27 3.21 1.67
CA SER A 53 -11.00 2.00 2.04
C SER A 53 -12.37 1.94 1.37
N SER A 54 -13.11 3.05 1.39
CA SER A 54 -14.41 3.16 0.71
C SER A 54 -14.29 3.00 -0.80
N MET A 55 -13.27 3.60 -1.45
CA MET A 55 -12.98 3.41 -2.87
C MET A 55 -12.70 1.94 -3.20
N ALA A 56 -11.83 1.27 -2.42
CA ALA A 56 -11.50 -0.14 -2.63
C ALA A 56 -12.73 -1.06 -2.40
N ALA A 57 -13.63 -0.68 -1.50
CA ALA A 57 -14.86 -1.41 -1.21
C ALA A 57 -16.03 -1.08 -2.14
N GLY A 58 -15.86 -0.18 -3.11
CA GLY A 58 -16.95 0.27 -4.02
C GLY A 58 -18.06 1.06 -3.30
N LYS A 59 -17.78 1.63 -2.12
CA LYS A 59 -18.74 2.41 -1.33
C LYS A 59 -18.62 3.90 -1.67
N PRO A 60 -19.71 4.67 -1.56
CA PRO A 60 -19.62 6.13 -1.66
C PRO A 60 -18.62 6.67 -0.63
N TYR A 61 -17.73 7.56 -1.09
CA TYR A 61 -16.69 8.17 -0.29
C TYR A 61 -16.80 9.70 -0.37
N LYS A 62 -16.37 10.38 0.69
CA LYS A 62 -16.31 11.85 0.81
C LYS A 62 -14.90 12.29 1.16
#